data_AF-A0A819IF60-F1
#
_entry.id   AF-A0A819IF60-F1
#
_cell.length_a   1.000
_cell.length_b   1.000
_cell.length_c   1.000
_cell.angle_alpha   90.00
_cell.angle_beta   90.00
_cell.angle_gamma   90.00
#
_symmetry.space_group_name_H-M   'P 1'
#
loop_
_entity.id
_entity.type
_entity.pdbx_description
1 polymer ?
#
loop_
_entity_poly.entity_id
_entity_poly.type
_entity_poly.pdbx_seq_one_letter_code
_entity_poly.pdbx_strand_id
1 'polypeptide(L)'
;AFYRLVRIVYSQHRWFRSLKLYLVLPMIEIIILIPILLSVLLPLNGVTYLPNDYFCCPSFTNIPGVLWAAFVGYMCPLCCILFIYMYITRFIHQQGNMQTLIIKQRQSRDLIIIRRILIIVNLLLSLGMPSGVLTFMFIITGKENPLLARIAYFGISLSQMGLSIALLFSIPQLKNIILNLRKPSTVMPFNRTVQGIIQMRTITAIQ
;
A
#
# COMPACT_ATOMS: atom_id res chain seq x y z
N ALA A 1 -7.05 -1.90 2.04
CA ALA A 1 -8.37 -2.35 1.57
C ALA A 1 -9.54 -1.75 2.38
N PHE A 2 -9.47 -1.78 3.72
CA PHE A 2 -10.51 -1.29 4.63
C PHE A 2 -11.01 0.14 4.33
N TYR A 3 -10.12 1.11 4.13
CA TYR A 3 -10.52 2.48 3.78
C TYR A 3 -11.41 2.57 2.52
N ARG A 4 -11.14 1.72 1.52
CA ARG A 4 -11.93 1.66 0.29
C ARG A 4 -13.29 1.00 0.56
N LEU A 5 -13.33 -0.04 1.38
CA LEU A 5 -14.57 -0.66 1.86
C LEU A 5 -15.48 0.37 2.53
N VAL A 6 -14.94 1.08 3.52
CA VAL A 6 -15.65 2.11 4.28
C VAL A 6 -16.22 3.18 3.35
N ARG A 7 -15.41 3.67 2.40
CA ARG A 7 -15.84 4.69 1.43
C ARG A 7 -16.95 4.21 0.49
N ILE A 8 -16.90 2.96 0.02
CA ILE A 8 -17.85 2.42 -0.98
C ILE A 8 -19.16 2.01 -0.30
N VAL A 9 -19.06 1.25 0.79
CA VAL A 9 -20.21 0.60 1.44
C VAL A 9 -20.89 1.57 2.41
N TYR A 10 -20.13 2.28 3.23
CA TYR A 10 -20.66 3.16 4.28
C TYR A 10 -20.61 4.64 3.91
N SER A 11 -20.80 4.95 2.63
CA SER A 11 -20.70 6.32 2.10
C SER A 11 -21.64 7.32 2.78
N GLN A 12 -22.77 6.85 3.32
CA GLN A 12 -23.79 7.67 3.98
C GLN A 12 -23.44 8.05 5.44
N HIS A 13 -22.55 7.32 6.10
CA HIS A 13 -22.24 7.54 7.51
C HIS A 13 -21.11 8.56 7.69
N ARG A 14 -21.45 9.75 8.18
CA ARG A 14 -20.53 10.90 8.32
C ARG A 14 -19.30 10.62 9.22
N TRP A 15 -19.45 9.77 10.25
CA TRP A 15 -18.40 9.46 11.22
C TRP A 15 -17.19 8.77 10.59
N PHE A 16 -17.44 7.81 9.70
CA PHE A 16 -16.42 7.05 8.97
C PHE A 16 -15.63 7.87 7.93
N ARG A 17 -16.06 9.11 7.66
CA ARG A 17 -15.39 10.04 6.74
C ARG A 17 -14.41 10.99 7.44
N SER A 18 -14.30 10.94 8.76
CA SER A 18 -13.45 11.86 9.51
C SER A 18 -11.97 11.56 9.26
N LEU A 19 -11.17 12.59 8.91
CA LEU A 19 -9.73 12.47 8.66
C LEU A 19 -8.97 11.92 9.89
N LYS A 20 -9.48 12.22 11.09
CA LYS A 20 -8.96 11.70 12.36
C LYS A 20 -8.96 10.16 12.38
N LEU A 21 -10.03 9.52 11.90
CA LEU A 21 -10.11 8.06 11.87
C LEU A 21 -9.03 7.45 10.95
N TYR A 22 -8.75 8.09 9.81
CA TYR A 22 -7.70 7.64 8.89
C TYR A 22 -6.28 7.79 9.46
N LEU A 23 -6.05 8.74 10.35
CA LEU A 23 -4.75 8.90 11.03
C LEU A 23 -4.60 7.98 12.25
N VAL A 24 -5.70 7.71 12.96
CA VAL A 24 -5.70 6.89 14.18
C VAL A 24 -5.62 5.40 13.85
N LEU A 25 -6.32 4.93 12.82
CA LEU A 25 -6.36 3.51 12.45
C LEU A 25 -4.98 2.87 12.21
N PRO A 26 -4.01 3.47 11.47
CA PRO A 26 -2.70 2.85 11.29
C PRO A 26 -1.88 2.85 12.58
N MET A 27 -2.07 3.83 13.48
CA MET A 27 -1.41 3.84 14.78
C MET A 27 -1.92 2.69 15.65
N ILE A 28 -3.23 2.47 15.67
CA ILE A 28 -3.85 1.33 16.37
C ILE A 28 -3.34 0.01 15.77
N GLU A 29 -3.27 -0.09 14.44
CA GLU A 29 -2.76 -1.28 13.75
C GLU A 29 -1.33 -1.61 14.20
N ILE A 30 -0.42 -0.62 14.24
CA ILE A 30 0.96 -0.83 14.70
C ILE A 30 1.00 -1.28 16.17
N ILE A 31 0.23 -0.62 17.04
CA ILE A 31 0.18 -0.91 18.48
C ILE A 31 -0.35 -2.32 18.73
N ILE A 32 -1.27 -2.83 17.91
CA ILE A 32 -1.84 -4.17 18.05
C ILE A 32 -0.94 -5.23 17.39
N LEU A 33 -0.37 -4.92 16.21
CA LEU A 33 0.39 -5.90 15.43
C LEU A 33 1.72 -6.26 16.09
N ILE A 34 2.41 -5.29 16.71
CA ILE A 34 3.71 -5.54 17.36
C ILE A 34 3.57 -6.57 18.49
N PRO A 35 2.67 -6.41 19.50
CA PRO A 35 2.46 -7.41 20.53
C PRO A 35 2.01 -8.77 19.99
N ILE A 36 1.14 -8.82 18.99
CA ILE A 36 0.67 -10.09 18.39
C ILE A 36 1.82 -10.83 17.72
N LEU A 37 2.73 -10.12 17.05
CA LEU A 37 3.90 -10.75 16.46
C LEU A 37 4.87 -11.24 17.53
N LEU A 38 5.09 -10.42 18.58
CA LEU A 38 6.03 -10.71 19.66
C LEU A 38 5.53 -11.79 20.64
N SER A 39 4.22 -11.99 20.76
CA SER A 39 3.61 -12.87 21.77
C SER A 39 4.05 -14.32 21.67
N VAL A 40 4.33 -14.80 20.45
CA VAL A 40 4.81 -16.18 20.22
C VAL A 40 6.34 -16.21 20.08
N LEU A 41 6.95 -15.13 19.58
CA LEU A 41 8.39 -15.07 19.33
C LEU A 41 9.22 -15.00 20.62
N LEU A 42 8.78 -14.20 21.60
CA LEU A 42 9.49 -13.99 22.86
C LEU A 42 9.50 -15.23 23.78
N PRO A 43 8.35 -15.88 24.08
CA PRO A 43 8.33 -16.98 25.04
C PRO A 43 9.07 -18.23 24.55
N LEU A 44 9.17 -18.41 23.23
CA LEU A 44 9.80 -19.58 22.62
C LEU A 44 11.31 -19.40 22.35
N ASN A 45 11.94 -18.36 22.91
CA ASN A 45 13.33 -17.99 22.60
C ASN A 45 13.58 -17.95 21.08
N GLY A 46 12.59 -17.49 20.31
CA GLY A 46 12.60 -17.52 18.86
C GLY A 46 13.52 -16.49 18.23
N VAL A 47 14.30 -15.75 19.02
CA VAL A 47 15.23 -14.72 18.54
C VAL A 47 16.65 -15.14 18.92
N THR A 48 17.49 -15.32 17.91
CA THR A 48 18.91 -15.62 18.06
C THR A 48 19.75 -14.42 17.64
N TYR A 49 20.72 -14.07 18.48
CA TYR A 49 21.72 -13.07 18.15
C TYR A 49 22.80 -13.70 17.27
N LEU A 50 23.06 -13.12 16.09
CA LEU A 50 24.12 -13.56 15.20
C LEU A 50 25.38 -12.74 15.48
N PRO A 51 26.42 -13.32 16.12
CA PRO A 51 27.59 -12.55 16.56
C PRO A 51 28.42 -12.01 15.39
N ASN A 52 28.37 -12.65 14.23
CA ASN A 52 29.13 -12.25 13.05
C ASN A 52 28.55 -11.02 12.34
N ASP A 53 27.23 -10.79 12.46
CA ASP A 53 26.55 -9.71 11.74
C ASP A 53 25.91 -8.65 12.65
N TYR A 54 26.09 -8.77 13.98
CA TYR A 54 25.62 -7.81 15.00
C TYR A 54 24.11 -7.46 14.94
N PHE A 55 23.26 -8.41 14.52
CA PHE A 55 21.81 -8.24 14.52
C PHE A 55 21.08 -9.43 15.17
N CYS A 56 19.86 -9.16 15.64
CA CYS A 56 18.93 -10.18 16.11
C CYS A 56 18.05 -10.66 14.95
N CYS A 57 17.95 -11.97 14.77
CA CYS A 57 17.07 -12.57 13.78
C CYS A 57 16.15 -13.61 14.42
N PRO A 58 14.94 -13.80 13.86
CA PRO A 58 14.15 -14.96 14.22
C PRO A 58 14.94 -16.23 13.89
N SER A 59 15.09 -17.12 14.86
CA SER A 59 15.76 -18.39 14.67
C SER A 59 14.88 -19.25 13.76
N PHE A 60 15.44 -19.69 12.63
CA PHE A 60 14.73 -20.58 11.71
C PHE A 60 14.44 -21.95 12.34
N THR A 61 15.20 -22.36 13.36
CA THR A 61 14.95 -23.59 14.14
C THR A 61 13.60 -23.59 14.84
N ASN A 62 13.07 -22.41 15.17
CA ASN A 62 11.79 -22.29 15.86
C ASN A 62 10.63 -22.31 14.85
N ILE A 63 10.31 -23.52 14.38
CA ILE A 63 9.25 -23.78 13.40
C ILE A 63 7.91 -23.12 13.80
N PRO A 64 7.44 -23.23 15.06
CA PRO A 64 6.21 -22.55 15.48
C PRO A 64 6.28 -21.03 15.32
N GLY A 65 7.41 -20.41 15.69
CA GLY A 65 7.62 -18.97 15.53
C GLY A 65 7.62 -18.53 14.07
N VAL A 66 8.27 -19.30 13.20
CA VAL A 66 8.30 -19.04 11.74
C VAL A 66 6.90 -19.18 11.14
N LEU A 67 6.16 -20.24 11.48
CA LEU A 67 4.79 -20.44 11.00
C LEU A 67 3.84 -19.34 11.51
N TRP A 68 3.98 -18.93 12.76
CA TRP A 68 3.22 -17.82 13.33
C TRP A 68 3.51 -16.50 12.61
N ALA A 69 4.78 -16.16 12.40
CA ALA A 69 5.19 -14.97 11.68
C ALA A 69 4.71 -14.98 10.23
N ALA A 70 4.77 -16.14 9.55
CA ALA A 70 4.23 -16.30 8.20
C ALA A 70 2.69 -16.15 8.18
N PHE A 71 2.00 -16.72 9.17
CA PHE A 71 0.55 -16.62 9.26
C PHE A 71 0.09 -15.18 9.51
N VAL A 72 0.63 -14.52 10.54
CA VAL A 72 0.25 -13.15 10.92
C VAL A 72 0.75 -12.13 9.90
N GLY A 73 1.98 -12.30 9.38
CA GLY A 73 2.61 -11.34 8.48
C GLY A 73 2.19 -11.46 7.02
N TYR A 74 1.79 -12.64 6.56
CA TYR A 74 1.42 -12.87 5.15
C TYR A 74 0.00 -13.40 4.98
N MET A 75 -0.34 -14.56 5.56
CA MET A 75 -1.62 -15.23 5.25
C MET A 75 -2.83 -14.44 5.73
N CYS A 76 -2.82 -14.00 6.99
CA CYS A 76 -3.90 -13.22 7.59
C CYS A 76 -4.19 -11.91 6.81
N PRO A 77 -3.22 -11.01 6.57
CA PRO A 77 -3.49 -9.78 5.83
C PRO A 77 -3.94 -10.04 4.40
N LEU A 78 -3.42 -11.08 3.75
CA LEU A 78 -3.84 -11.48 2.41
C LEU A 78 -5.30 -11.96 2.38
N CYS A 79 -5.68 -12.85 3.29
CA CYS A 79 -7.06 -13.32 3.44
C CYS A 79 -8.02 -12.15 3.73
N CYS A 80 -7.64 -11.24 4.64
CA CYS A 80 -8.41 -10.04 4.94
C CYS A 80 -8.59 -9.15 3.70
N ILE A 81 -7.53 -8.93 2.93
CA ILE A 81 -7.58 -8.15 1.69
C ILE A 81 -8.51 -8.81 0.66
N LEU A 82 -8.37 -10.12 0.43
CA LEU A 82 -9.22 -10.87 -0.49
C LEU A 82 -10.69 -10.82 -0.07
N PHE A 83 -10.97 -11.07 1.20
CA PHE A 83 -12.33 -11.03 1.76
C PHE A 83 -12.97 -9.65 1.56
N ILE A 84 -12.25 -8.58 1.91
CA ILE A 84 -12.74 -7.21 1.72
C ILE A 84 -13.04 -6.93 0.24
N TYR A 85 -12.17 -7.35 -0.68
CA TYR A 85 -12.39 -7.12 -2.11
C TYR A 85 -13.52 -7.96 -2.69
N MET A 86 -13.67 -9.22 -2.28
CA MET A 86 -14.83 -10.05 -2.64
C MET A 86 -16.13 -9.39 -2.17
N TYR A 87 -16.15 -8.87 -0.94
CA TYR A 87 -17.31 -8.17 -0.40
C TYR A 87 -17.63 -6.89 -1.18
N ILE A 88 -16.63 -6.06 -1.47
CA ILE A 88 -16.81 -4.84 -2.29
C ILE A 88 -17.38 -5.19 -3.67
N THR A 89 -16.84 -6.21 -4.34
CA THR A 89 -17.30 -6.63 -5.68
C THR A 89 -18.74 -7.13 -5.62
N ARG A 90 -19.09 -7.96 -4.62
CA ARG A 90 -20.47 -8.43 -4.42
C ARG A 90 -21.43 -7.27 -4.18
N PHE A 91 -21.06 -6.31 -3.35
CA PHE A 91 -21.86 -5.12 -3.06
C PHE A 91 -22.10 -4.26 -4.32
N ILE A 92 -21.05 -4.02 -5.11
CA ILE A 92 -21.16 -3.28 -6.38
C ILE A 92 -22.08 -4.02 -7.36
N HIS A 93 -21.96 -5.34 -7.48
CA HIS A 93 -22.81 -6.14 -8.37
C HIS A 93 -24.29 -6.07 -7.96
N GLN A 94 -24.58 -6.11 -6.67
CA GLN A 94 -25.95 -6.00 -6.16
C GLN A 94 -26.56 -4.61 -6.39
N GLN A 95 -25.78 -3.54 -6.30
CA GLN A 95 -26.28 -2.18 -6.54
C GLN A 95 -26.32 -1.77 -8.03
N GLY A 96 -25.71 -2.55 -8.93
CA GLY A 96 -25.54 -2.20 -10.34
C GLY A 96 -26.84 -1.95 -11.13
N ASN A 97 -27.98 -2.48 -10.70
CA ASN A 97 -29.26 -2.30 -11.42
C ASN A 97 -29.99 -1.01 -11.10
N MET A 98 -29.73 -0.38 -9.94
CA MET A 98 -30.49 0.77 -9.43
C MET A 98 -29.72 2.10 -9.48
N GLN A 99 -28.48 2.10 -9.99
CA GLN A 99 -27.59 3.26 -9.94
C GLN A 99 -27.53 4.07 -11.22
N THR A 100 -27.40 5.39 -11.07
CA THR A 100 -27.22 6.34 -12.16
C THR A 100 -25.91 6.09 -12.94
N LEU A 101 -25.88 6.47 -14.22
CA LEU A 101 -24.72 6.29 -15.12
C LEU A 101 -23.40 6.85 -14.53
N ILE A 102 -23.48 7.96 -13.80
CA ILE A 102 -22.32 8.60 -13.15
C ILE A 102 -21.73 7.70 -12.06
N ILE A 103 -22.58 7.04 -11.26
CA ILE A 103 -22.13 6.13 -10.20
C ILE A 103 -21.52 4.87 -10.82
N LYS A 104 -22.12 4.34 -11.89
CA LYS A 104 -21.57 3.19 -12.64
C LYS A 104 -20.18 3.46 -13.19
N GLN A 105 -19.94 4.64 -13.79
CA GLN A 105 -18.61 5.03 -14.27
C GLN A 105 -17.57 5.15 -13.14
N ARG A 106 -17.98 5.61 -11.95
CA ARG A 106 -17.09 5.66 -10.79
C ARG A 106 -16.73 4.27 -10.29
N GLN A 107 -17.71 3.37 -10.20
CA GLN A 107 -17.51 2.00 -9.78
C GLN A 107 -16.64 1.20 -10.75
N SER A 108 -16.82 1.37 -12.07
CA SER A 108 -15.97 0.68 -13.07
C SER A 108 -14.51 1.08 -12.93
N ARG A 109 -14.23 2.38 -12.69
CA ARG A 109 -12.89 2.85 -12.36
C ARG A 109 -12.34 2.22 -11.09
N ASP A 110 -13.16 2.10 -10.05
CA ASP A 110 -12.74 1.46 -8.79
C ASP A 110 -12.44 -0.03 -8.98
N LEU A 111 -13.23 -0.75 -9.78
CA LEU A 111 -12.97 -2.15 -10.13
C LEU A 111 -11.67 -2.33 -10.90
N ILE A 112 -11.36 -1.43 -11.85
CA ILE A 112 -10.07 -1.44 -12.57
C ILE A 112 -8.90 -1.27 -11.59
N ILE A 113 -9.03 -0.36 -10.62
CA ILE A 113 -7.99 -0.16 -9.60
C ILE A 113 -7.87 -1.40 -8.71
N ILE A 114 -8.98 -2.01 -8.30
CA ILE A 114 -8.99 -3.26 -7.51
C ILE A 114 -8.27 -4.38 -8.27
N ARG A 115 -8.60 -4.57 -9.56
CA ARG A 115 -7.95 -5.58 -10.41
C ARG A 115 -6.44 -5.36 -10.48
N ARG A 116 -5.98 -4.11 -10.64
CA ARG A 116 -4.55 -3.78 -10.61
C ARG A 116 -3.89 -4.12 -9.28
N ILE A 117 -4.52 -3.76 -8.16
CA ILE A 117 -4.01 -4.08 -6.82
C ILE A 117 -3.91 -5.60 -6.63
N LEU A 118 -4.91 -6.37 -7.07
CA LEU A 118 -4.86 -7.84 -7.00
C LEU A 118 -3.73 -8.42 -7.86
N ILE A 119 -3.48 -7.89 -9.05
CA ILE A 119 -2.35 -8.32 -9.89
C ILE A 119 -1.02 -8.03 -9.19
N ILE A 120 -0.87 -6.82 -8.62
CA ILE A 120 0.31 -6.43 -7.84
C ILE A 120 0.52 -7.37 -6.66
N VAL A 121 -0.51 -7.64 -5.86
CA VAL A 121 -0.43 -8.52 -4.70
C VAL A 121 -0.02 -9.94 -5.11
N ASN A 122 -0.61 -10.47 -6.19
CA ASN A 122 -0.21 -11.78 -6.74
C ASN A 122 1.25 -11.80 -7.21
N LEU A 123 1.71 -10.72 -7.85
CA LEU A 123 3.10 -10.61 -8.29
C LEU A 123 4.05 -10.57 -7.08
N LEU A 124 3.72 -9.82 -6.03
CA LEU A 124 4.50 -9.80 -4.79
C LEU A 124 4.53 -11.16 -4.09
N LEU A 125 3.42 -11.89 -4.10
CA LEU A 125 3.37 -13.26 -3.55
C LEU A 125 4.29 -14.20 -4.33
N SER A 126 4.27 -14.12 -5.65
CA SER A 126 5.17 -14.92 -6.49
C SER A 126 6.65 -14.58 -6.23
N LEU A 127 6.95 -13.31 -5.92
CA LEU A 127 8.30 -12.87 -5.58
C LEU A 127 8.75 -13.34 -4.19
N GLY A 128 7.82 -13.51 -3.25
CA GLY A 128 8.07 -14.08 -1.91
C GLY A 128 8.17 -15.61 -1.91
N MET A 129 7.68 -16.28 -2.95
CA MET A 129 7.66 -17.75 -3.05
C MET A 129 9.04 -18.40 -2.91
N PRO A 130 10.14 -17.88 -3.52
CA PRO A 130 11.47 -18.46 -3.33
C PRO A 130 11.92 -18.51 -1.87
N SER A 131 11.62 -17.47 -1.09
CA SER A 131 11.91 -17.44 0.35
C SER A 131 11.11 -18.49 1.11
N GLY A 132 9.83 -18.67 0.75
CA GLY A 132 8.98 -19.72 1.30
C GLY A 132 9.49 -21.13 0.98
N VAL A 133 9.91 -21.37 -0.27
CA VAL A 133 10.47 -22.66 -0.71
C VAL A 133 11.76 -22.98 0.03
N LEU A 134 12.65 -22.00 0.19
CA LEU A 134 13.90 -22.21 0.90
C LEU A 134 13.67 -22.46 2.40
N THR A 135 12.72 -21.77 3.02
CA THR A 135 12.28 -22.04 4.40
C THR A 135 11.70 -23.45 4.53
N PHE A 136 10.90 -23.89 3.56
CA PHE A 136 10.34 -25.24 3.54
C PHE A 136 11.42 -26.32 3.38
N MET A 137 12.39 -26.08 2.49
CA MET A 137 13.56 -26.94 2.32
C MET A 137 14.39 -27.04 3.62
N PHE A 138 14.53 -25.93 4.34
CA PHE A 138 15.16 -25.91 5.66
C PHE A 138 14.43 -26.80 6.67
N ILE A 139 13.09 -26.69 6.76
CA ILE A 139 12.27 -27.52 7.67
C ILE A 139 12.47 -29.02 7.39
N ILE A 140 12.59 -29.41 6.11
CA ILE A 140 12.80 -30.82 5.74
C ILE A 140 14.24 -31.28 6.01
N THR A 141 15.23 -30.46 5.66
CA THR A 141 16.64 -30.88 5.66
C THR A 141 17.30 -30.69 7.02
N GLY A 142 16.80 -29.77 7.84
CA GLY A 142 17.41 -29.38 9.13
C GLY A 142 18.76 -28.69 9.02
N LYS A 143 19.21 -28.33 7.80
CA LYS A 143 20.51 -27.70 7.55
C LYS A 143 20.38 -26.20 7.33
N GLU A 144 20.92 -25.41 8.24
CA GLU A 144 20.96 -23.95 8.12
C GLU A 144 21.95 -23.53 7.04
N ASN A 145 21.46 -22.87 5.99
CA ASN A 145 22.30 -22.25 4.98
C ASN A 145 22.44 -20.75 5.28
N PRO A 146 23.66 -20.20 5.47
CA PRO A 146 23.82 -18.77 5.75
C PRO A 146 23.33 -17.87 4.61
N LEU A 147 23.25 -18.39 3.39
CA LEU A 147 22.69 -17.69 2.23
C LEU A 147 21.16 -17.51 2.30
N LEU A 148 20.46 -18.34 3.09
CA LEU A 148 19.00 -18.30 3.23
C LEU A 148 18.53 -16.93 3.72
N ALA A 149 19.13 -16.45 4.81
CA ALA A 149 18.80 -15.17 5.41
C ALA A 149 19.00 -14.02 4.40
N ARG A 150 20.13 -14.02 3.67
CA ARG A 150 20.44 -12.98 2.68
C ARG A 150 19.45 -12.95 1.53
N ILE A 151 19.10 -14.12 0.98
CA ILE A 151 18.10 -14.23 -0.10
C ILE A 151 16.72 -13.80 0.40
N ALA A 152 16.34 -14.18 1.62
CA ALA A 152 15.07 -13.77 2.23
C ALA A 152 14.99 -12.26 2.41
N TYR A 153 16.03 -11.62 2.96
CA TYR A 153 16.09 -10.17 3.13
C TYR A 153 16.07 -9.42 1.80
N PHE A 154 16.79 -9.93 0.79
CA PHE A 154 16.75 -9.36 -0.55
C PHE A 154 15.34 -9.44 -1.15
N GLY A 155 14.67 -10.59 -1.00
CA GLY A 155 13.29 -10.77 -1.44
C GLY A 155 12.31 -9.83 -0.75
N ILE A 156 12.45 -9.62 0.56
CA ILE A 156 11.64 -8.66 1.33
C ILE A 156 11.90 -7.22 0.86
N SER A 157 13.16 -6.85 0.63
CA SER A 157 13.54 -5.51 0.17
C SER A 157 12.97 -5.23 -1.22
N LEU A 158 13.09 -6.20 -2.12
CA LEU A 158 12.57 -6.11 -3.48
C LEU A 158 11.04 -6.05 -3.51
N SER A 159 10.36 -6.83 -2.64
CA SER A 159 8.91 -6.80 -2.51
C SER A 159 8.41 -5.47 -1.94
N GLN A 160 9.11 -4.89 -0.96
CA GLN A 160 8.79 -3.57 -0.40
C GLN A 160 8.98 -2.46 -1.44
N MET A 161 10.05 -2.51 -2.22
CA MET A 161 10.26 -1.58 -3.34
C MET A 161 9.16 -1.72 -4.39
N GLY A 162 8.83 -2.96 -4.78
CA GLY A 162 7.75 -3.27 -5.70
C GLY A 162 6.39 -2.75 -5.21
N LEU A 163 6.09 -2.91 -3.91
CA LEU A 163 4.86 -2.43 -3.28
C LEU A 163 4.78 -0.90 -3.34
N SER A 164 5.89 -0.22 -3.05
CA SER A 164 5.97 1.25 -3.07
C SER A 164 5.72 1.80 -4.48
N ILE A 165 6.36 1.21 -5.49
CA ILE A 165 6.16 1.57 -6.90
C ILE A 165 4.72 1.27 -7.33
N ALA A 166 4.19 0.11 -6.94
CA ALA A 166 2.85 -0.30 -7.30
C ALA A 166 1.75 0.58 -6.69
N LEU A 167 1.92 1.03 -5.45
CA LEU A 167 1.05 2.02 -4.81
C LEU A 167 1.10 3.36 -5.55
N LEU A 168 2.29 3.80 -5.96
CA LEU A 168 2.48 5.02 -6.74
C LEU A 168 1.67 5.01 -8.04
N PHE A 169 1.72 3.90 -8.78
CA PHE A 169 1.00 3.73 -10.04
C PHE A 169 -0.50 3.48 -9.87
N SER A 170 -0.92 2.91 -8.74
CA SER A 170 -2.32 2.59 -8.46
C SER A 170 -3.15 3.81 -8.04
N ILE A 171 -2.50 4.85 -7.51
CA ILE A 171 -3.18 6.08 -7.05
C ILE A 171 -3.12 7.13 -8.18
N PRO A 172 -4.20 7.35 -8.95
CA PRO A 172 -4.19 8.29 -10.08
C PRO A 172 -3.94 9.74 -9.66
N GLN A 173 -4.32 10.11 -8.43
CA GLN A 173 -4.07 11.44 -7.89
C GLN A 173 -2.58 11.71 -7.72
N LEU A 174 -1.82 10.72 -7.26
CA LEU A 174 -0.39 10.83 -7.06
C LEU A 174 0.35 10.94 -8.39
N LYS A 175 -0.09 10.15 -9.39
CA LYS A 175 0.40 10.25 -10.76
C LYS A 175 0.23 11.67 -11.33
N ASN A 176 -0.94 12.30 -11.12
CA ASN A 176 -1.18 13.67 -11.59
C ASN A 176 -0.31 14.69 -10.86
N ILE A 177 -0.10 14.55 -9.55
CA ILE A 177 0.80 15.44 -8.80
C ILE A 177 2.23 15.33 -9.33
N ILE A 178 2.74 14.12 -9.54
CA ILE A 178 4.09 13.89 -10.08
C ILE A 178 4.23 14.44 -11.50
N LEU A 179 3.23 14.21 -12.36
CA LEU A 179 3.25 14.74 -13.73
C LEU A 179 3.20 16.27 -13.75
N ASN A 180 2.47 16.89 -12.81
CA ASN A 180 2.42 18.34 -12.68
C ASN A 180 3.73 18.92 -12.13
N LEU A 181 4.41 18.23 -11.21
CA LEU A 181 5.75 18.60 -10.73
C LEU A 181 6.81 18.46 -11.83
N ARG A 182 6.63 17.51 -12.76
CA ARG A 182 7.53 17.29 -13.90
C ARG A 182 7.34 18.32 -15.02
N LYS A 183 6.20 19.00 -15.10
CA LYS A 183 6.03 20.09 -16.07
C LYS A 183 6.95 21.23 -15.63
N PRO A 184 7.97 21.61 -16.44
CA PRO A 184 8.78 22.77 -16.12
C PRO A 184 7.83 23.95 -15.96
N SER A 185 8.02 24.72 -14.89
CA SER A 185 7.33 25.99 -14.69
C SER A 185 7.54 26.82 -15.95
N THR A 186 6.56 26.82 -16.84
CA THR A 186 6.46 27.86 -17.86
C THR A 186 6.27 29.14 -17.08
N VAL A 187 7.39 29.83 -16.82
CA VAL A 187 7.44 31.18 -16.29
C VAL A 187 6.46 31.97 -17.15
N MET A 188 5.31 32.34 -16.57
CA MET A 188 4.40 33.21 -17.29
C MET A 188 5.19 34.47 -17.62
N PRO A 189 5.32 34.87 -18.90
CA PRO A 189 5.99 36.12 -19.22
C PRO A 189 5.25 37.25 -18.50
N PHE A 190 5.95 37.87 -17.56
CA PHE A 190 5.53 39.06 -16.81
C PHE A 190 5.52 40.28 -17.74
N ASN A 191 4.73 40.24 -18.82
CA ASN A 191 4.78 41.31 -19.81
C ASN A 191 3.45 41.57 -20.53
N ARG A 192 2.35 41.73 -19.78
CA ARG A 192 1.10 42.30 -20.33
C ARG A 192 0.42 43.36 -19.47
N THR A 193 0.83 43.58 -18.21
CA THR A 193 0.20 44.60 -17.35
C THR A 193 0.79 46.01 -17.51
N VAL A 194 1.98 46.17 -18.11
CA VAL A 194 2.58 47.51 -18.28
C VAL A 194 2.14 48.20 -19.58
N GLN A 195 1.82 47.46 -20.65
CA GLN A 195 1.36 48.08 -21.91
C GLN A 195 -0.07 48.66 -21.83
N GLY A 196 -0.95 48.13 -20.98
CA GLY A 196 -2.30 48.68 -20.80
C GLY A 196 -2.33 50.01 -20.04
N ILE A 197 -1.37 50.25 -19.14
CA ILE A 197 -1.32 51.48 -18.34
C ILE A 197 -0.72 52.64 -19.15
N ILE A 198 0.19 52.37 -20.09
CA ILE A 198 0.77 53.41 -20.95
C ILE A 198 -0.24 53.93 -21.99
N GLN A 199 -1.14 53.07 -22.51
CA GLN A 199 -2.17 53.51 -23.45
C GLN A 199 -3.31 54.30 -22.80
N MET A 200 -3.63 54.10 -21.51
CA MET A 200 -4.65 54.93 -20.85
C MET A 200 -4.15 56.34 -20.51
N ARG A 201 -2.85 56.55 -20.29
CA ARG A 201 -2.31 57.90 -19.96
C ARG A 201 -2.18 58.84 -21.16
N THR A 202 -2.17 58.33 -22.38
CA THR A 202 -2.05 59.18 -23.58
C THR A 202 -3.38 59.78 -24.04
N ILE A 203 -4.52 59.22 -23.60
CA ILE A 203 -5.85 59.69 -24.02
C ILE A 203 -6.33 60.86 -23.15
N THR A 204 -5.83 61.00 -21.92
CA THR A 204 -6.24 62.08 -20.99
C THR A 204 -5.46 63.39 -21.13
N ALA A 205 -4.61 63.55 -22.14
CA ALA A 205 -3.78 64.75 -22.33
C ALA A 205 -4.14 65.59 -23.57
N ILE A 206 -5.29 65.32 -24.22
CA ILE A 206 -5.73 66.01 -25.46
C ILE A 206 -7.10 66.71 -25.27
N GLN A 207 -7.53 66.96 -24.03
CA GLN A 207 -8.67 67.84 -23.73
C GLN A 207 -8.24 68.92 -22.74
#